data_AF-A0A2U1S3P9-F1
#
_entry.id   AF-A0A2U1S3P9-F1
#
_cell.length_a   1.000
_cell.length_b   1.000
_cell.length_c   1.000
_cell.angle_alpha   90.00
_cell.angle_beta   90.00
_cell.angle_gamma   90.00
#
_symmetry.space_group_name_H-M   'P 1'
#
loop_
_entity.id
_entity.type
_entity.pdbx_description
1 polymer ?
#
loop_
_entity_poly.entity_id
_entity_poly.type
_entity_poly.pdbx_seq_one_letter_code
_entity_poly.pdbx_strand_id
1 'polypeptide(L)'
;EIETGCGIVPYTYRENNFVNALQWAIGLELFLLIRDPWRVFLSTDHPNGGPFYLYPWIIRLLMDKPFRDEMLKRVHKRVASETILSSLDREYSLSEIAIISRAGPARALGLPHKGHLGVGADADITIYAKDSDREQMFEHPVYTIKGGETVLRDGEIVASPEGKTLFVIPPDVGEMEPSFRTEFENYYTIQYNNFPVDIEDIPNREAIPVGAAR
;
A
#
# COMPACT_ATOMS: atom_id res chain seq x y z
N GLU A 1 19.09 10.38 16.61
CA GLU A 1 20.11 9.32 16.86
C GLU A 1 19.54 8.30 17.84
N ILE A 2 20.17 7.15 18.05
CA ILE A 2 19.70 6.11 19.03
C ILE A 2 18.38 5.42 18.63
N GLU A 3 17.66 5.92 17.63
CA GLU A 3 16.41 5.34 17.12
C GLU A 3 16.63 4.40 15.94
N THR A 4 17.24 4.92 14.86
CA THR A 4 17.30 4.22 13.58
C THR A 4 18.45 4.72 12.69
N GLY A 5 18.75 3.96 11.64
CA GLY A 5 19.63 4.34 10.55
C GLY A 5 18.89 4.28 9.21
N CYS A 6 19.35 5.04 8.23
CA CYS A 6 18.78 5.04 6.88
C CYS A 6 19.90 4.91 5.84
N GLY A 7 19.66 4.14 4.78
CA GLY A 7 20.56 4.00 3.64
C GLY A 7 19.76 4.06 2.34
N ILE A 8 20.21 4.89 1.39
CA ILE A 8 19.57 5.06 0.08
C ILE A 8 20.58 4.66 -0.98
N VAL A 9 20.25 3.63 -1.76
CA VAL A 9 21.09 3.14 -2.85
C VAL A 9 20.23 3.01 -4.11
N PRO A 10 20.58 3.68 -5.21
CA PRO A 10 19.89 3.49 -6.48
C PRO A 10 20.02 2.03 -6.94
N TYR A 11 18.90 1.43 -7.33
CA TYR A 11 18.86 0.07 -7.87
C TYR A 11 18.08 0.03 -9.17
N THR A 12 18.54 -0.77 -10.14
CA THR A 12 17.85 -0.97 -11.42
C THR A 12 17.50 -2.43 -11.59
N TYR A 13 16.21 -2.75 -11.51
CA TYR A 13 15.70 -4.06 -11.88
C TYR A 13 15.80 -4.25 -13.40
N ARG A 14 16.27 -5.42 -13.81
CA ARG A 14 16.52 -5.78 -15.22
C ARG A 14 15.88 -7.14 -15.50
N GLU A 15 15.01 -7.21 -16.51
CA GLU A 15 14.30 -8.44 -16.91
C GLU A 15 15.24 -9.61 -17.26
N ASN A 16 16.41 -9.30 -17.83
CA ASN A 16 17.44 -10.28 -18.21
C ASN A 16 18.41 -10.64 -17.06
N ASN A 17 18.22 -10.09 -15.86
CA ASN A 17 18.96 -10.53 -14.68
C ASN A 17 18.18 -11.63 -13.97
N PHE A 18 18.83 -12.77 -13.72
CA PHE A 18 18.20 -13.93 -13.10
C PHE A 18 17.56 -13.62 -11.73
N VAL A 19 18.27 -12.90 -10.86
CA VAL A 19 17.79 -12.60 -9.50
C VAL A 19 16.57 -11.69 -9.55
N ASN A 20 16.63 -10.61 -10.34
CA ASN A 20 15.52 -9.67 -10.50
C ASN A 20 14.26 -10.36 -11.05
N ALA A 21 14.43 -11.18 -12.08
CA ALA A 21 13.33 -11.91 -12.69
C ALA A 21 12.75 -12.98 -11.74
N LEU A 22 13.59 -13.64 -10.94
CA LEU A 22 13.13 -14.59 -9.93
C LEU A 22 12.36 -13.89 -8.80
N GLN A 23 12.83 -12.72 -8.33
CA GLN A 23 12.11 -11.91 -7.33
C GLN A 23 10.71 -11.50 -7.83
N TRP A 24 10.61 -11.08 -9.09
CA TRP A 24 9.32 -10.79 -9.73
C TRP A 24 8.40 -12.02 -9.73
N ALA A 25 8.92 -13.19 -10.11
CA ALA A 25 8.14 -14.42 -10.13
C ALA A 25 7.65 -14.82 -8.72
N ILE A 26 8.53 -14.75 -7.70
CA ILE A 26 8.20 -15.03 -6.30
C ILE A 26 7.07 -14.12 -5.81
N GLY A 27 7.11 -12.83 -6.14
CA GLY A 27 6.05 -11.89 -5.79
C GLY A 27 4.69 -12.34 -6.33
N LEU A 28 4.62 -12.70 -7.61
CA LEU A 28 3.38 -13.18 -8.23
C LEU A 28 2.92 -14.53 -7.66
N GLU A 29 3.84 -15.47 -7.42
CA GLU A 29 3.52 -16.76 -6.81
C GLU A 29 2.90 -16.60 -5.42
N LEU A 30 3.43 -15.69 -4.58
CA LEU A 30 2.85 -15.41 -3.26
C LEU A 30 1.38 -15.01 -3.38
N PHE A 31 1.04 -14.05 -4.25
CA PHE A 31 -0.35 -13.66 -4.48
C PHE A 31 -1.19 -14.83 -5.00
N LEU A 32 -0.68 -15.60 -5.96
CA LEU A 32 -1.45 -16.66 -6.62
C LEU A 32 -1.65 -17.89 -5.74
N LEU A 33 -0.73 -18.17 -4.81
CA LEU A 33 -0.79 -19.30 -3.88
C LEU A 33 -1.61 -19.00 -2.62
N ILE A 34 -1.57 -17.77 -2.11
CA ILE A 34 -2.37 -17.38 -0.93
C ILE A 34 -3.84 -17.27 -1.33
N ARG A 35 -4.64 -18.27 -0.93
CA ARG A 35 -6.06 -18.38 -1.31
C ARG A 35 -6.98 -17.39 -0.59
N ASP A 36 -6.63 -16.97 0.62
CA ASP A 36 -7.39 -15.99 1.39
C ASP A 36 -6.87 -14.57 1.07
N PRO A 37 -7.58 -13.76 0.27
CA PRO A 37 -7.13 -12.43 -0.12
C PRO A 37 -7.08 -11.45 1.08
N TRP A 38 -7.69 -11.77 2.22
CA TRP A 38 -7.63 -10.92 3.42
C TRP A 38 -6.29 -10.98 4.15
N ARG A 39 -5.39 -11.87 3.73
CA ARG A 39 -4.08 -12.08 4.35
C ARG A 39 -2.91 -11.56 3.53
N VAL A 40 -3.18 -10.93 2.39
CA VAL A 40 -2.17 -10.39 1.50
C VAL A 40 -2.61 -9.02 0.98
N PHE A 41 -1.67 -8.08 0.89
CA PHE A 41 -1.94 -6.70 0.49
C PHE A 41 -1.02 -6.31 -0.66
N LEU A 42 -1.57 -5.67 -1.69
CA LEU A 42 -0.78 -5.23 -2.84
C LEU A 42 0.15 -4.08 -2.45
N SER A 43 1.45 -4.32 -2.55
CA SER A 43 2.49 -3.30 -2.33
C SER A 43 3.70 -3.59 -3.21
N THR A 44 4.39 -2.52 -3.58
CA THR A 44 5.72 -2.57 -4.23
C THR A 44 6.82 -2.12 -3.29
N ASP A 45 6.51 -1.93 -2.00
CA ASP A 45 7.41 -1.33 -1.02
C ASP A 45 8.02 -0.03 -1.58
N HIS A 46 7.16 0.88 -2.04
CA HIS A 46 7.59 2.02 -2.86
C HIS A 46 8.68 2.85 -2.16
N PRO A 47 9.83 3.15 -2.82
CA PRO A 47 10.20 2.79 -4.19
C PRO A 47 11.07 1.52 -4.34
N ASN A 48 11.34 0.78 -3.26
CA ASN A 48 12.31 -0.32 -3.19
C ASN A 48 12.03 -1.47 -4.16
N GLY A 49 10.80 -1.99 -4.20
CA GLY A 49 10.39 -3.05 -5.14
C GLY A 49 9.89 -2.51 -6.48
N GLY A 50 9.46 -1.23 -6.51
CA GLY A 50 9.06 -0.52 -7.71
C GLY A 50 8.17 0.69 -7.44
N PRO A 51 7.98 1.57 -8.44
CA PRO A 51 7.07 2.71 -8.33
C PRO A 51 5.61 2.30 -8.17
N PHE A 52 4.84 3.01 -7.33
CA PHE A 52 3.43 2.70 -7.07
C PHE A 52 2.53 2.84 -8.30
N TYR A 53 2.92 3.65 -9.29
CA TYR A 53 2.16 3.79 -10.54
C TYR A 53 2.17 2.50 -11.39
N LEU A 54 2.95 1.48 -11.03
CA LEU A 54 2.91 0.15 -11.66
C LEU A 54 1.83 -0.79 -11.10
N TYR A 55 1.04 -0.34 -10.11
CA TYR A 55 -0.07 -1.16 -9.60
C TYR A 55 -1.04 -1.65 -10.69
N PRO A 56 -1.45 -0.84 -11.69
CA PRO A 56 -2.29 -1.32 -12.80
C PRO A 56 -1.66 -2.50 -13.57
N TRP A 57 -0.36 -2.42 -13.87
CA TRP A 57 0.39 -3.50 -14.53
C TRP A 57 0.45 -4.77 -13.69
N ILE A 58 0.69 -4.65 -12.37
CA ILE A 58 0.69 -5.80 -11.45
C ILE A 58 -0.71 -6.41 -11.36
N ILE A 59 -1.76 -5.58 -11.32
CA ILE A 59 -3.14 -6.07 -11.30
C ILE A 59 -3.43 -6.87 -12.58
N ARG A 60 -3.00 -6.39 -13.75
CA ARG A 60 -3.11 -7.17 -15.00
C ARG A 60 -2.39 -8.51 -14.91
N LEU A 61 -1.17 -8.55 -14.39
CA LEU A 61 -0.45 -9.82 -14.18
C LEU A 61 -1.21 -10.82 -13.28
N LEU A 62 -1.95 -10.33 -12.29
CA LEU A 62 -2.74 -11.18 -11.40
C LEU A 62 -4.07 -11.64 -12.04
N MET A 63 -4.63 -10.83 -12.92
CA MET A 63 -5.95 -11.05 -13.54
C MET A 63 -5.91 -11.70 -14.93
N ASP A 64 -4.75 -11.74 -15.60
CA ASP A 64 -4.60 -12.20 -16.98
C ASP A 64 -3.43 -13.19 -17.09
N LYS A 65 -3.75 -14.48 -17.11
CA LYS A 65 -2.77 -15.57 -17.25
C LYS A 65 -2.04 -15.51 -18.60
N PRO A 66 -2.70 -15.38 -19.76
CA PRO A 66 -2.00 -15.23 -21.03
C PRO A 66 -0.93 -14.13 -21.02
N PHE A 67 -1.26 -12.95 -20.46
CA PHE A 67 -0.31 -11.85 -20.30
C PHE A 67 0.83 -12.21 -19.35
N ARG A 68 0.54 -12.84 -18.21
CA ARG A 68 1.56 -13.32 -17.27
C ARG A 68 2.52 -14.33 -17.91
N ASP A 69 1.99 -15.26 -18.70
CA ASP A 69 2.79 -16.25 -19.43
C ASP A 69 3.65 -15.61 -20.53
N GLU A 70 3.15 -14.55 -21.19
CA GLU A 70 3.94 -13.75 -22.13
C GLU A 70 5.10 -13.06 -21.43
N MET A 71 4.86 -12.42 -20.28
CA MET A 71 5.90 -11.76 -19.51
C MET A 71 6.95 -12.76 -19.01
N LEU A 72 6.54 -13.95 -18.57
CA LEU A 72 7.47 -15.00 -18.14
C LEU A 72 8.38 -15.48 -19.30
N LYS A 73 7.94 -15.44 -20.55
CA LYS A 73 8.79 -15.77 -21.72
C LYS A 73 9.84 -14.71 -22.01
N ARG A 74 9.63 -13.46 -21.58
CA ARG A 74 10.54 -12.33 -21.81
C ARG A 74 11.68 -12.26 -20.82
N VAL A 75 11.46 -12.70 -19.58
CA VAL A 75 12.48 -12.62 -18.53
C VAL A 75 13.60 -13.65 -18.71
N HIS A 76 14.64 -13.57 -17.88
CA HIS A 76 15.78 -14.48 -17.92
C HIS A 76 15.36 -15.97 -17.97
N LYS A 77 15.80 -16.69 -19.02
CA LYS A 77 15.33 -18.05 -19.37
C LYS A 77 15.39 -19.08 -18.23
N ARG A 78 16.35 -18.96 -17.32
CA ARG A 78 16.49 -19.85 -16.16
C ARG A 78 15.32 -19.74 -15.17
N VAL A 79 14.60 -18.61 -15.12
CA VAL A 79 13.51 -18.42 -14.15
C VAL A 79 12.41 -19.44 -14.33
N ALA A 80 12.05 -19.77 -15.59
CA ALA A 80 10.99 -20.73 -15.88
C ALA A 80 11.23 -22.14 -15.28
N SER A 81 12.47 -22.55 -15.02
CA SER A 81 12.79 -23.83 -14.37
C SER A 81 12.89 -23.74 -12.84
N GLU A 82 12.85 -22.55 -12.27
CA GLU A 82 13.06 -22.27 -10.84
C GLU A 82 11.79 -21.70 -10.17
N THR A 83 10.70 -21.66 -10.92
CA THR A 83 9.39 -21.11 -10.52
C THR A 83 8.29 -22.06 -10.97
N ILE A 84 7.19 -22.09 -10.24
CA ILE A 84 5.94 -22.74 -10.63
C ILE A 84 4.96 -21.76 -11.29
N LEU A 85 5.33 -20.49 -11.48
CA LEU A 85 4.44 -19.45 -11.97
C LEU A 85 3.68 -19.83 -13.26
N SER A 86 4.32 -20.55 -14.18
CA SER A 86 3.71 -21.01 -15.44
C SER A 86 2.58 -22.03 -15.23
N SER A 87 2.63 -22.81 -14.16
CA SER A 87 1.61 -23.82 -13.82
C SER A 87 0.47 -23.26 -12.97
N LEU A 88 0.54 -22.00 -12.54
CA LEU A 88 -0.52 -21.36 -11.77
C LEU A 88 -1.62 -20.81 -12.70
N ASP A 89 -2.72 -21.55 -12.77
CA ASP A 89 -3.90 -21.20 -13.58
C ASP A 89 -4.85 -20.19 -12.91
N ARG A 90 -4.60 -19.83 -11.64
CA ARG A 90 -5.45 -18.89 -10.92
C ARG A 90 -5.36 -17.49 -11.54
N GLU A 91 -6.52 -16.86 -11.68
CA GLU A 91 -6.66 -15.44 -11.98
C GLU A 91 -7.45 -14.77 -10.85
N TYR A 92 -7.03 -13.56 -10.48
CA TYR A 92 -7.73 -12.75 -9.50
C TYR A 92 -9.03 -12.19 -10.11
N SER A 93 -10.10 -12.23 -9.33
CA SER A 93 -11.34 -11.51 -9.60
C SER A 93 -11.23 -10.02 -9.23
N LEU A 94 -12.12 -9.18 -9.77
CA LEU A 94 -12.24 -7.78 -9.32
C LEU A 94 -12.49 -7.66 -7.81
N SER A 95 -13.23 -8.61 -7.23
CA SER A 95 -13.48 -8.68 -5.80
C SER A 95 -12.20 -8.94 -5.01
N GLU A 96 -11.37 -9.88 -5.43
CA GLU A 96 -10.07 -10.12 -4.79
C GLU A 96 -9.14 -8.93 -4.94
N ILE A 97 -9.12 -8.27 -6.11
CA ILE A 97 -8.36 -7.03 -6.31
C ILE A 97 -8.84 -5.95 -5.33
N ALA A 98 -10.15 -5.73 -5.19
CA ALA A 98 -10.70 -4.79 -4.23
C ALA A 98 -10.31 -5.12 -2.78
N ILE A 99 -10.23 -6.41 -2.43
CA ILE A 99 -9.79 -6.84 -1.10
C ILE A 99 -8.31 -6.51 -0.88
N ILE A 100 -7.40 -6.97 -1.73
CA ILE A 100 -5.95 -6.82 -1.49
C ILE A 100 -5.46 -5.37 -1.55
N SER A 101 -6.25 -4.47 -2.13
CA SER A 101 -5.85 -3.07 -2.35
C SER A 101 -6.66 -2.05 -1.55
N ARG A 102 -7.87 -2.38 -1.09
CA ARG A 102 -8.75 -1.46 -0.35
C ARG A 102 -9.24 -2.06 0.96
N ALA A 103 -10.08 -3.10 0.90
CA ALA A 103 -10.76 -3.61 2.10
C ALA A 103 -9.82 -4.28 3.09
N GLY A 104 -8.88 -5.09 2.61
CA GLY A 104 -7.86 -5.76 3.41
C GLY A 104 -6.95 -4.78 4.14
N PRO A 105 -6.28 -3.84 3.44
CA PRO A 105 -5.45 -2.83 4.08
C PRO A 105 -6.20 -1.98 5.10
N ALA A 106 -7.42 -1.50 4.77
CA ALA A 106 -8.22 -0.70 5.70
C ALA A 106 -8.57 -1.48 6.98
N ARG A 107 -8.96 -2.76 6.84
CA ARG A 107 -9.24 -3.63 7.99
C ARG A 107 -7.99 -3.90 8.84
N ALA A 108 -6.85 -4.15 8.20
CA ALA A 108 -5.59 -4.42 8.89
C ALA A 108 -5.10 -3.20 9.70
N LEU A 109 -5.33 -1.99 9.16
CA LEU A 109 -5.04 -0.72 9.82
C LEU A 109 -6.10 -0.30 10.86
N GLY A 110 -7.22 -1.02 10.96
CA GLY A 110 -8.29 -0.67 11.90
C GLY A 110 -9.06 0.59 11.52
N LEU A 111 -9.26 0.83 10.23
CA LEU A 111 -9.96 2.00 9.70
C LEU A 111 -11.42 1.64 9.31
N PRO A 112 -12.38 1.70 10.25
CA PRO A 112 -13.73 1.18 10.04
C PRO A 112 -14.56 1.94 9.02
N HIS A 113 -14.18 3.18 8.68
CA HIS A 113 -14.86 4.01 7.68
C HIS A 113 -14.19 3.97 6.30
N LYS A 114 -13.15 3.13 6.12
CA LYS A 114 -12.36 3.02 4.89
C LYS A 114 -12.48 1.64 4.27
N GLY A 115 -12.22 1.57 2.96
CA GLY A 115 -12.10 0.30 2.23
C GLY A 115 -13.43 -0.40 1.93
N HIS A 116 -14.57 0.25 2.14
CA HIS A 116 -15.90 -0.26 1.76
C HIS A 116 -16.83 0.87 1.28
N LEU A 117 -17.96 0.49 0.68
CA LEU A 117 -18.98 1.41 0.15
C LEU A 117 -20.32 1.35 0.92
N GLY A 118 -20.38 0.61 2.03
CA GLY A 118 -21.54 0.57 2.91
C GLY A 118 -21.84 1.92 3.58
N VAL A 119 -23.08 2.10 4.03
CA VAL A 119 -23.52 3.29 4.79
C VAL A 119 -22.60 3.51 6.00
N GLY A 120 -22.11 4.74 6.17
CA GLY A 120 -21.17 5.10 7.23
C GLY A 120 -19.69 5.07 6.82
N ALA A 121 -19.36 4.65 5.59
CA ALA A 121 -18.03 4.89 5.01
C ALA A 121 -17.80 6.37 4.69
N ASP A 122 -16.54 6.77 4.71
CA ASP A 122 -16.12 7.98 4.03
C ASP A 122 -16.39 7.86 2.53
N ALA A 123 -16.86 8.94 1.90
CA ALA A 123 -17.11 9.00 0.46
C ALA A 123 -15.80 9.09 -0.34
N ASP A 124 -14.94 8.08 -0.18
CA ASP A 124 -13.69 7.85 -0.90
C ASP A 124 -13.94 6.77 -1.96
N ILE A 125 -14.22 7.19 -3.19
CA ILE A 125 -14.75 6.32 -4.27
C ILE A 125 -13.93 6.54 -5.53
N THR A 126 -13.42 5.45 -6.11
CA THR A 126 -12.83 5.47 -7.46
C THR A 126 -13.70 4.68 -8.42
N ILE A 127 -14.04 5.29 -9.55
CA ILE A 127 -14.88 4.71 -10.59
C ILE A 127 -14.02 4.47 -11.82
N TYR A 128 -14.09 3.25 -12.34
CA TYR A 128 -13.37 2.82 -13.53
C TYR A 128 -14.35 2.48 -14.64
N ALA A 129 -14.07 2.92 -15.87
CA ALA A 129 -14.75 2.39 -17.04
C ALA A 129 -14.36 0.93 -17.23
N LYS A 130 -15.30 0.07 -17.64
CA LYS A 130 -14.98 -1.33 -17.91
C LYS A 130 -14.11 -1.41 -19.16
N ASP A 131 -12.93 -2.00 -19.02
CA ASP A 131 -12.06 -2.37 -20.14
C ASP A 131 -11.67 -3.86 -20.02
N SER A 132 -11.38 -4.50 -21.16
CA SER A 132 -10.76 -5.82 -21.20
C SER A 132 -9.28 -5.77 -20.83
N ASP A 133 -8.57 -4.69 -21.19
CA ASP A 133 -7.22 -4.44 -20.73
C ASP A 133 -7.27 -3.88 -19.30
N ARG A 134 -6.94 -4.74 -18.33
CA ARG A 134 -6.99 -4.40 -16.90
C ARG A 134 -5.97 -3.34 -16.52
N GLU A 135 -4.84 -3.27 -17.21
CA GLU A 135 -3.84 -2.23 -16.96
C GLU A 135 -4.40 -0.86 -17.35
N GLN A 136 -4.93 -0.74 -18.57
CA GLN A 136 -5.57 0.49 -19.04
C GLN A 136 -6.74 0.92 -18.15
N MET A 137 -7.57 -0.04 -17.75
CA MET A 137 -8.70 0.20 -16.85
C MET A 137 -8.25 0.83 -15.53
N PHE A 138 -7.23 0.28 -14.86
CA PHE A 138 -6.83 0.73 -13.53
C PHE A 138 -5.91 1.96 -13.55
N GLU A 139 -5.23 2.21 -14.67
CA GLU A 139 -4.42 3.41 -14.87
C GLU A 139 -5.28 4.67 -15.08
N HIS A 140 -6.48 4.51 -15.67
CA HIS A 140 -7.34 5.63 -16.05
C HIS A 140 -8.73 5.58 -15.37
N PRO A 141 -8.82 5.91 -14.07
CA PRO A 141 -10.13 6.12 -13.44
C PRO A 141 -10.90 7.24 -14.16
N VAL A 142 -12.21 7.06 -14.31
CA VAL A 142 -13.08 8.11 -14.88
C VAL A 142 -13.49 9.14 -13.84
N TYR A 143 -13.61 8.71 -12.58
CA TYR A 143 -13.88 9.60 -11.44
C TYR A 143 -13.12 9.12 -10.22
N THR A 144 -12.59 10.06 -9.44
CA THR A 144 -12.21 9.82 -8.05
C THR A 144 -12.86 10.87 -7.16
N ILE A 145 -13.50 10.40 -6.10
CA ILE A 145 -14.16 11.19 -5.07
C ILE A 145 -13.37 10.99 -3.77
N LYS A 146 -13.04 12.09 -3.09
CA LYS A 146 -12.38 12.10 -1.79
C LYS A 146 -13.24 12.87 -0.81
N GLY A 147 -13.70 12.23 0.26
CA GLY A 147 -14.54 12.88 1.28
C GLY A 147 -15.83 13.51 0.71
N GLY A 148 -16.35 13.00 -0.39
CA GLY A 148 -17.54 13.54 -1.07
C GLY A 148 -17.24 14.60 -2.14
N GLU A 149 -15.99 15.05 -2.27
CA GLU A 149 -15.56 16.00 -3.30
C GLU A 149 -14.97 15.27 -4.51
N THR A 150 -15.35 15.65 -5.73
CA THR A 150 -14.72 15.10 -6.94
C THR A 150 -13.32 15.67 -7.09
N VAL A 151 -12.29 14.83 -7.02
CA VAL A 151 -10.88 15.23 -7.16
C VAL A 151 -10.29 14.86 -8.52
N LEU A 152 -10.86 13.86 -9.19
CA LEU A 152 -10.50 13.48 -10.55
C LEU A 152 -11.77 13.30 -11.40
N ARG A 153 -11.72 13.79 -12.63
CA ARG A 153 -12.77 13.61 -13.65
C ARG A 153 -12.14 13.46 -15.02
N ASP A 154 -12.49 12.39 -15.74
CA ASP A 154 -12.06 12.13 -17.11
C ASP A 154 -10.53 12.20 -17.30
N GLY A 155 -9.78 11.64 -16.35
CA GLY A 155 -8.31 11.62 -16.35
C GLY A 155 -7.63 12.88 -15.82
N GLU A 156 -8.39 13.94 -15.54
CA GLU A 156 -7.85 15.22 -15.07
C GLU A 156 -8.07 15.41 -13.57
N ILE A 157 -7.07 15.94 -12.88
CA ILE A 157 -7.19 16.37 -11.48
C ILE A 157 -7.96 17.69 -11.47
N VAL A 158 -9.14 17.68 -10.86
CA VAL A 158 -10.05 18.85 -10.83
C VAL A 158 -10.10 19.53 -9.47
N ALA A 159 -9.63 18.88 -8.41
CA ALA A 159 -9.52 19.45 -7.07
C ALA A 159 -8.34 18.83 -6.30
N SER A 160 -7.84 19.52 -5.28
CA SER A 160 -6.74 19.06 -4.42
C SER A 160 -7.01 19.43 -2.96
N PRO A 161 -8.05 18.85 -2.33
CA PRO A 161 -8.34 19.11 -0.92
C PRO A 161 -7.23 18.58 -0.02
N GLU A 162 -7.03 19.22 1.13
CA GLU A 162 -6.07 18.74 2.12
C GLU A 162 -6.54 17.40 2.73
N GLY A 163 -5.59 16.47 2.87
CA GLY A 163 -5.83 15.20 3.53
C GLY A 163 -5.93 15.32 5.06
N LYS A 164 -6.30 14.22 5.71
CA LYS A 164 -6.24 14.10 7.16
C LYS A 164 -5.01 13.32 7.61
N THR A 165 -4.41 13.75 8.73
CA THR A 165 -3.35 12.98 9.40
C THR A 165 -3.98 12.14 10.51
N LEU A 166 -3.96 10.81 10.35
CA LEU A 166 -4.46 9.88 11.35
C LEU A 166 -3.36 9.55 12.36
N PHE A 167 -3.67 9.61 13.65
CA PHE A 167 -2.75 9.21 14.72
C PHE A 167 -3.51 8.46 15.82
N VAL A 168 -2.82 7.60 16.54
CA VAL A 168 -3.41 6.86 17.67
C VAL A 168 -3.23 7.64 18.96
N ILE A 169 -4.26 7.67 19.81
CA ILE A 169 -4.10 8.10 21.20
C ILE A 169 -3.79 6.83 22.01
N PRO A 170 -2.56 6.67 22.52
CA PRO A 170 -2.24 5.53 23.38
C PRO A 170 -3.11 5.55 24.64
N PRO A 171 -3.42 4.39 25.24
CA PRO A 171 -4.09 4.36 26.52
C PRO A 171 -3.27 5.13 27.57
N ASP A 172 -3.94 5.71 28.57
CA ASP A 172 -3.24 6.31 29.71
C ASP A 172 -2.47 5.20 30.44
N VAL A 173 -1.14 5.25 30.36
CA VAL A 173 -0.21 4.32 31.00
C VAL A 173 0.39 4.90 32.28
N GLY A 174 -0.15 6.03 32.78
CA GLY A 174 0.37 6.75 33.93
C GLY A 174 1.49 7.73 33.56
N GLU A 175 2.09 8.34 34.59
CA GLU A 175 3.20 9.27 34.39
C GLU A 175 4.44 8.53 33.87
N MET A 176 5.13 9.16 32.91
CA MET A 176 6.41 8.69 32.42
C MET A 176 7.43 8.63 33.57
N GLU A 177 8.25 7.57 33.61
CA GLU A 177 9.31 7.41 34.61
C GLU A 177 10.15 8.69 34.73
N PRO A 178 10.29 9.29 35.93
CA PRO A 178 11.00 10.55 36.11
C PRO A 178 12.45 10.54 35.60
N SER A 179 13.08 9.35 35.57
CA SER A 179 14.43 9.16 35.05
C SER A 179 14.54 9.28 33.53
N PHE A 180 13.44 9.10 32.79
CA PHE A 180 13.45 9.10 31.32
C PHE A 180 14.01 10.41 30.75
N ARG A 181 13.61 11.55 31.31
CA ARG A 181 14.11 12.86 30.88
C ARG A 181 15.63 12.95 31.01
N THR A 182 16.16 12.54 32.17
CA THR A 182 17.60 12.55 32.44
C THR A 182 18.34 11.60 31.49
N GLU A 183 17.78 10.41 31.26
CA GLU A 183 18.36 9.43 30.34
C GLU A 183 18.36 9.95 28.89
N PHE A 184 17.24 10.51 28.44
CA PHE A 184 17.12 11.13 27.13
C PHE A 184 18.19 12.19 26.92
N GLU A 185 18.33 13.14 27.86
CA GLU A 185 19.30 14.25 27.74
C GLU A 185 20.77 13.81 27.88
N ASN A 186 21.05 12.66 28.51
CA ASN A 186 22.40 12.10 28.57
C ASN A 186 22.86 11.48 27.24
N TYR A 187 21.91 11.02 26.42
CA TYR A 187 22.20 10.22 25.24
C TYR A 187 21.79 10.89 23.92
N TYR A 188 20.80 11.77 23.92
CA TYR A 188 20.40 12.58 22.77
C TYR A 188 21.10 13.95 22.75
N THR A 189 21.16 14.53 21.55
CA THR A 189 21.75 15.84 21.25
C THR A 189 20.73 16.98 21.28
N ILE A 190 19.49 16.71 21.65
CA ILE A 190 18.43 17.71 21.84
C ILE A 190 17.84 17.61 23.26
N GLN A 191 17.25 18.71 23.73
CA GLN A 191 16.50 18.70 24.99
C GLN A 191 15.18 17.96 24.81
N TYR A 192 14.75 17.26 25.85
CA TYR A 192 13.50 16.47 25.82
C TYR A 192 12.29 17.33 25.40
N ASN A 193 12.20 18.59 25.85
CA ASN A 193 11.08 19.47 25.52
C ASN A 193 10.98 19.82 24.02
N ASN A 194 12.04 19.61 23.23
CA ASN A 194 12.06 19.88 21.79
C ASN A 194 11.83 18.61 20.95
N PHE A 195 11.62 17.46 21.59
CA PHE A 195 11.45 16.17 20.91
C PHE A 195 9.98 15.84 20.56
N PRO A 196 9.00 16.00 21.47
CA PRO A 196 7.60 15.77 21.14
C PRO A 196 7.12 16.70 20.03
N VAL A 197 6.35 16.13 19.09
CA VAL A 197 5.57 16.93 18.14
C VAL A 197 4.32 17.42 18.86
N ASP A 198 4.09 18.73 18.85
CA ASP A 198 2.83 19.27 19.36
C ASP A 198 1.70 18.84 18.42
N ILE A 199 0.64 18.28 19.00
CA ILE A 199 -0.53 17.86 18.27
C ILE A 199 -1.20 19.03 17.55
N GLU A 200 -1.08 20.24 18.11
CA GLU A 200 -1.54 21.50 17.52
C GLU A 200 -0.88 21.78 16.16
N ASP A 201 0.38 21.36 15.97
CA ASP A 201 1.16 21.58 14.74
C ASP A 201 0.75 20.66 13.59
N ILE A 202 -0.09 19.65 13.84
CA ILE A 202 -0.56 18.71 12.81
C ILE A 202 -1.88 19.24 12.23
N PRO A 203 -1.90 19.74 10.97
CA PRO A 203 -3.12 20.19 10.33
C PRO A 203 -4.05 19.00 10.01
N ASN A 204 -5.36 19.26 10.02
CA ASN A 204 -6.41 18.28 9.68
C ASN A 204 -6.22 16.90 10.35
N ARG A 205 -5.89 16.92 11.64
CA ARG A 205 -5.63 15.72 12.43
C ARG A 205 -6.90 14.98 12.84
N GLU A 206 -6.83 13.66 12.90
CA GLU A 206 -7.90 12.80 13.42
C GLU A 206 -7.32 11.77 14.37
N ALA A 207 -7.81 11.79 15.60
CA ALA A 207 -7.39 10.89 16.65
C ALA A 207 -8.16 9.57 16.59
N ILE A 208 -7.44 8.45 16.58
CA ILE A 208 -8.00 7.09 16.61
C ILE A 208 -7.80 6.52 18.02
N PRO A 209 -8.88 6.30 18.81
CA PRO A 209 -8.76 5.74 20.15
C PRO A 209 -8.27 4.30 20.13
N VAL A 210 -7.28 3.97 20.96
CA VAL A 210 -6.86 2.58 21.17
C VAL A 210 -7.97 1.83 21.91
N GLY A 211 -8.37 0.66 21.39
CA GLY A 211 -9.38 -0.20 22.04
C GLY A 211 -10.84 0.13 21.69
N ALA A 212 -11.10 1.04 20.74
CA ALA A 212 -12.43 1.16 20.14
C ALA A 212 -12.84 -0.21 19.56
N ALA A 213 -14.09 -0.63 19.81
CA ALA A 213 -14.58 -1.94 19.40
C ALA A 213 -14.37 -2.13 17.88
N ARG A 214 -13.68 -3.23 17.54
CA ARG A 214 -13.47 -3.67 16.15
C ARG A 214 -14.74 -4.23 15.54
#